data_AF-A0A8T4SZ41-F1
#
_entry.id   AF-A0A8T4SZ41-F1
#
_cell.length_a   1.000
_cell.length_b   1.000
_cell.length_c   1.000
_cell.angle_alpha   90.00
_cell.angle_beta   90.00
_cell.angle_gamma   90.00
#
_symmetry.space_group_name_H-M   'P 1'
#
loop_
_entity.id
_entity.type
_entity.pdbx_description
1 polymer ?
#
loop_
_entity_poly.entity_id
_entity_poly.type
_entity_poly.pdbx_seq_one_letter_code
_entity_poly.pdbx_strand_id
1 'polypeptide(L)'
;MNTAIICSLEDPAGRTIKKQLLELGFSETKDHIDADSVYERNGVRLITVTEGLLEQNNLDQKIISDLIIFASRHRSLEGKPSFTCHAPGNWGPAEFGGVPSKLCKTSNANAT
;
A
#
# COMPACT_ATOMS: atom_id res chain seq x y z
N MET A 1 13.01 7.37 10.13
CA MET A 1 12.31 7.00 8.89
C MET A 1 10.93 6.49 9.29
N ASN A 2 9.87 7.16 8.84
CA ASN A 2 8.48 6.79 9.11
C ASN A 2 7.94 5.99 7.91
N THR A 3 7.46 4.77 8.16
CA THR A 3 6.99 3.85 7.11
C THR A 3 5.49 3.63 7.27
N ALA A 4 4.76 3.68 6.15
CA ALA A 4 3.35 3.34 6.10
C ALA A 4 3.14 2.09 5.24
N ILE A 5 2.51 1.07 5.83
CA ILE A 5 1.97 -0.08 5.11
C ILE A 5 0.49 0.19 4.86
N ILE A 6 0.05 0.03 3.62
CA ILE A 6 -1.31 0.37 3.19
C ILE A 6 -1.97 -0.85 2.58
N CYS A 7 -3.16 -1.18 3.06
CA CYS A 7 -4.01 -2.24 2.51
C CYS A 7 -5.44 -1.74 2.32
N SER A 8 -6.22 -2.43 1.48
CA SER A 8 -7.64 -2.13 1.23
C SER A 8 -8.55 -3.22 1.81
N LEU A 9 -9.75 -2.83 2.25
CA LEU A 9 -10.80 -3.78 2.62
C LEU A 9 -11.31 -4.60 1.44
N GLU A 10 -11.23 -4.07 0.22
CA GLU A 10 -11.64 -4.77 -1.01
C GLU A 10 -10.61 -5.79 -1.49
N ASP A 11 -9.38 -5.74 -0.97
CA ASP A 11 -8.30 -6.65 -1.35
C ASP A 11 -8.22 -7.86 -0.40
N PRO A 12 -8.56 -9.09 -0.85
CA PRO A 12 -8.46 -10.28 0.01
C PRO A 12 -7.04 -10.56 0.50
N ALA A 13 -6.02 -10.36 -0.35
CA ALA A 13 -4.64 -10.59 0.05
C ALA A 13 -4.19 -9.51 1.04
N GLY A 14 -4.56 -8.24 0.80
CA GLY A 14 -4.31 -7.13 1.71
C GLY A 14 -4.89 -7.40 3.11
N ARG A 15 -6.14 -7.88 3.20
CA ARG A 15 -6.76 -8.27 4.48
C ARG A 15 -6.05 -9.42 5.18
N THR A 16 -5.61 -10.44 4.44
CA THR A 16 -4.82 -11.55 5.00
C THR A 16 -3.48 -11.05 5.54
N ILE A 17 -2.77 -10.20 4.79
CA ILE A 17 -1.51 -9.60 5.21
C ILE A 17 -1.72 -8.74 6.47
N LYS A 18 -2.77 -7.89 6.49
CA LYS A 18 -3.16 -7.11 7.67
C LYS A 18 -3.31 -8.00 8.89
N LYS A 19 -4.09 -9.08 8.80
CA LYS A 19 -4.31 -10.02 9.92
C LYS A 19 -2.99 -10.54 10.47
N GLN A 20 -2.08 -11.00 9.59
CA GLN A 20 -0.78 -11.52 10.01
C GLN A 20 0.10 -10.43 10.64
N LEU A 21 0.07 -9.20 10.12
CA LEU A 21 0.77 -8.07 10.73
C LEU A 21 0.22 -7.75 12.12
N LEU A 22 -1.10 -7.77 12.31
CA LEU A 22 -1.73 -7.55 13.62
C LEU A 22 -1.27 -8.58 14.66
N GLU A 23 -1.14 -9.85 14.27
CA GLU A 23 -0.62 -10.92 15.13
C GLU A 23 0.83 -10.66 15.59
N LEU A 24 1.59 -9.84 14.86
CA LEU A 24 2.93 -9.43 15.28
C LEU A 24 2.92 -8.33 16.37
N GLY A 25 1.76 -7.83 16.79
CA GLY A 25 1.64 -6.85 17.87
C GLY A 25 1.51 -5.40 17.40
N PHE A 26 0.84 -5.18 16.26
CA PHE A 26 0.37 -3.85 15.90
C PHE A 26 -0.83 -3.46 16.77
N SER A 27 -0.80 -2.25 17.32
CA SER A 27 -1.83 -1.74 18.22
C SER A 27 -2.63 -0.65 17.53
N GLU A 28 -3.95 -0.66 17.73
CA GLU A 28 -4.83 0.34 17.14
C GLU A 28 -4.53 1.73 17.68
N THR A 29 -4.55 2.71 16.79
CA THR A 29 -4.32 4.13 17.10
C THR A 29 -5.65 4.88 17.02
N LYS A 30 -5.71 6.06 17.65
CA LYS A 30 -6.86 6.97 17.53
C LYS A 30 -6.68 7.99 16.41
N ASP A 31 -5.75 7.74 15.48
CA ASP A 31 -5.44 8.68 14.41
C ASP A 31 -6.64 8.81 13.46
N HIS A 32 -7.13 10.05 13.31
CA HIS A 32 -8.19 10.40 12.38
C HIS A 32 -7.61 10.72 11.00
N ILE A 33 -7.00 9.71 10.36
CA ILE A 33 -6.75 9.76 8.92
C ILE A 33 -8.03 9.30 8.23
N ASP A 34 -8.34 9.83 7.05
CA ASP A 34 -9.42 9.40 6.15
C ASP A 34 -9.17 7.94 5.69
N ALA A 35 -9.35 7.02 6.63
CA ALA A 35 -9.01 5.61 6.57
C ALA A 35 -9.97 4.85 7.48
N ASP A 36 -10.19 3.57 7.19
CA ASP A 36 -11.03 2.68 8.00
C ASP A 36 -10.42 2.44 9.38
N SER A 37 -9.12 2.12 9.41
CA SER A 37 -8.40 1.81 10.64
C SER A 37 -6.91 2.05 10.49
N VAL A 38 -6.28 2.50 11.58
CA VAL A 38 -4.84 2.79 11.65
C VAL A 38 -4.25 2.08 12.86
N TYR A 39 -3.23 1.27 12.63
CA TYR A 39 -2.47 0.60 13.67
C TYR A 39 -1.01 1.04 13.62
N GLU A 40 -0.29 0.92 14.74
CA GLU A 40 1.12 1.24 14.81
C GLU A 40 1.91 0.18 15.56
N ARG A 41 3.15 -0.04 15.12
CA ARG A 41 4.17 -0.79 15.85
C ARG A 41 5.56 -0.25 15.52
N ASN A 42 6.35 0.09 16.54
CA ASN A 42 7.74 0.51 16.39
C ASN A 42 7.95 1.63 15.34
N GLY A 43 7.03 2.60 15.25
CA GLY A 43 7.11 3.68 14.26
C GLY A 43 6.74 3.29 12.82
N VAL A 44 6.19 2.09 12.61
CA VAL A 44 5.56 1.66 11.35
C VAL A 44 4.05 1.73 11.52
N ARG A 45 3.38 2.45 10.60
CA ARG A 45 1.92 2.53 10.57
C ARG A 45 1.34 1.53 9.58
N LEU A 46 0.25 0.88 9.96
CA LEU A 46 -0.55 -0.01 9.12
C LEU A 46 -1.92 0.64 8.94
N ILE A 47 -2.18 1.12 7.73
CA ILE A 47 -3.34 1.92 7.37
C ILE A 47 -4.24 1.10 6.46
N THR A 48 -5.52 1.01 6.83
CA THR A 48 -6.54 0.33 6.02
C THR A 48 -7.44 1.36 5.36
N VAL A 49 -7.54 1.33 4.04
CA VAL A 49 -8.51 2.14 3.28
C VAL A 49 -9.74 1.30 2.91
N THR A 50 -10.87 1.96 2.70
CA THR A 50 -12.14 1.31 2.36
C THR A 50 -12.20 0.87 0.90
N GLU A 51 -11.75 1.71 -0.03
CA GLU A 51 -11.83 1.49 -1.48
C GLU A 51 -10.58 0.80 -2.05
N GLY A 52 -10.61 0.43 -3.33
CA GLY A 52 -9.50 -0.16 -4.06
C GLY A 52 -8.25 0.74 -4.09
N LEU A 53 -7.06 0.13 -3.93
CA LEU A 53 -5.79 0.86 -3.88
C LEU A 53 -5.45 1.62 -5.19
N LEU A 54 -6.00 1.20 -6.32
CA LEU A 54 -5.80 1.85 -7.62
C LEU A 54 -6.55 3.20 -7.73
N GLU A 55 -7.59 3.38 -6.92
CA GLU A 55 -8.44 4.57 -6.90
C GLU A 55 -7.92 5.63 -5.91
N GLN A 56 -6.97 5.23 -5.05
CA GLN A 56 -6.35 6.09 -4.05
C GLN A 56 -5.30 7.03 -4.66
N ASN A 57 -5.78 8.07 -5.35
CA ASN A 57 -4.94 9.15 -5.83
C ASN A 57 -4.47 10.06 -4.68
N ASN A 58 -3.24 10.59 -4.81
CA ASN A 58 -2.65 11.55 -3.87
C ASN A 58 -2.51 11.05 -2.42
N LEU A 59 -2.34 9.74 -2.25
CA LEU A 59 -2.20 9.13 -0.93
C LEU A 59 -0.92 9.61 -0.21
N ASP A 60 0.11 9.99 -0.97
CA ASP A 60 1.33 10.65 -0.51
C ASP A 60 1.09 12.03 0.10
N GLN A 61 0.00 12.72 -0.28
CA GLN A 61 -0.41 13.99 0.33
C GLN A 61 -1.22 13.77 1.61
N LYS A 62 -1.98 12.68 1.68
CA LYS A 62 -2.78 12.30 2.85
C LYS A 62 -1.95 11.66 3.96
N ILE A 63 -0.89 10.92 3.59
CA ILE A 63 -0.09 10.11 4.51
C ILE A 63 1.37 10.58 4.48
N ILE A 64 1.75 11.37 5.49
CA ILE A 64 3.12 11.86 5.65
C ILE A 64 4.02 10.67 6.05
N SER A 65 4.78 10.12 5.11
CA SER A 65 5.71 9.02 5.34
C SER A 65 6.91 9.08 4.40
N ASP A 66 8.05 8.54 4.82
CA ASP A 66 9.26 8.45 4.00
C ASP A 66 9.18 7.28 3.01
N LEU A 67 8.42 6.24 3.36
CA LEU A 67 8.20 5.05 2.55
C LEU A 67 6.75 4.57 2.69
N ILE A 68 6.14 4.29 1.54
CA ILE A 68 4.82 3.66 1.45
C ILE A 68 4.98 2.27 0.85
N ILE A 69 4.41 1.27 1.53
CA ILE A 69 4.36 -0.13 1.11
C ILE A 69 2.91 -0.50 0.90
N PHE A 70 2.54 -0.86 -0.33
CA PHE A 70 1.20 -1.36 -0.63
C PHE A 70 1.16 -2.89 -0.45
N ALA A 71 0.34 -3.35 0.50
CA ALA A 71 0.06 -4.76 0.70
C ALA A 71 -1.19 -5.13 -0.13
N SER A 72 -0.97 -5.70 -1.32
CA SER A 72 -2.02 -5.95 -2.29
C SER A 72 -1.91 -7.32 -2.96
N ARG A 73 -2.99 -7.72 -3.63
CA ARG A 73 -3.06 -8.88 -4.51
C ARG A 73 -2.49 -8.54 -5.89
N HIS A 74 -1.76 -9.50 -6.46
CA HIS A 74 -1.52 -9.56 -7.89
C HIS A 74 -2.51 -10.53 -8.55
N ARG A 75 -3.11 -10.15 -9.70
CA ARG A 75 -4.01 -11.00 -10.48
C ARG A 75 -3.46 -11.14 -11.89
N SER A 76 -3.23 -12.39 -12.31
CA SER A 76 -2.82 -12.75 -13.67
C SER A 76 -3.72 -13.85 -14.21
N LEU A 77 -3.92 -13.86 -15.54
CA LEU A 77 -4.67 -14.91 -16.23
C LEU A 77 -3.99 -16.28 -16.13
N GLU A 78 -2.67 -16.32 -16.01
CA GLU A 78 -1.91 -17.57 -15.89
C GLU A 78 -2.15 -18.29 -14.56
N GLY A 79 -2.67 -17.60 -13.55
CA GLY A 79 -3.04 -18.20 -12.26
C GLY A 79 -1.87 -18.76 -11.44
N LYS A 80 -0.62 -18.46 -11.81
CA LYS A 80 0.57 -18.99 -11.15
C LYS A 80 0.73 -18.41 -9.73
N PRO A 81 0.83 -19.25 -8.68
CA PRO A 81 1.12 -18.79 -7.33
C PRO A 81 2.45 -18.02 -7.30
N SER A 82 2.41 -16.77 -6.86
CA SER A 82 3.56 -15.86 -6.93
C SER A 82 3.54 -14.86 -5.77
N PHE A 83 4.73 -14.50 -5.29
CA PHE A 83 4.95 -13.27 -4.53
C PHE A 83 5.67 -12.28 -5.44
N THR A 84 5.20 -11.04 -5.47
CA THR A 84 5.68 -10.02 -6.42
C THR A 84 5.90 -8.70 -5.70
N CYS A 85 6.83 -7.90 -6.21
CA CYS A 85 7.05 -6.53 -5.76
C CYS A 85 7.34 -5.66 -6.98
N HIS A 86 6.73 -4.48 -7.05
CA HIS A 86 6.98 -3.51 -8.10
C HIS A 86 6.68 -2.10 -7.57
N ALA A 87 7.28 -1.10 -8.22
CA ALA A 87 6.83 0.27 -8.05
C ALA A 87 5.63 0.54 -8.99
N PRO A 88 4.64 1.35 -8.59
CA PRO A 88 3.57 1.78 -9.47
C PRO A 88 4.07 2.82 -10.50
N GLY A 89 3.37 2.91 -11.63
CA GLY A 89 3.68 3.86 -12.69
C GLY A 89 3.15 3.41 -14.05
N ASN A 90 2.94 4.39 -14.94
CA ASN A 90 2.45 4.17 -16.29
C ASN A 90 3.52 4.62 -17.30
N TRP A 91 3.98 3.71 -18.16
CA TRP A 91 4.84 4.06 -19.31
C TRP A 91 4.05 4.74 -20.45
N GLY A 92 2.73 4.54 -20.49
CA GLY A 92 1.83 5.06 -21.51
C GLY A 92 0.49 5.48 -20.92
N PRO A 93 -0.66 5.09 -21.51
CA PRO A 93 -1.98 5.35 -20.93
C PRO A 93 -2.15 4.77 -19.52
N ALA A 94 -3.00 5.40 -18.71
CA ALA A 94 -3.29 5.00 -17.33
C ALA A 94 -4.63 4.24 -17.26
N GLU A 95 -4.64 2.99 -17.73
CA GLU A 95 -5.86 2.17 -17.80
C GLU A 95 -6.33 1.67 -16.42
N PHE A 96 -5.43 1.62 -15.44
CA PHE A 96 -5.66 1.05 -14.11
C PHE A 96 -5.28 2.04 -12.99
N GLY A 97 -5.52 3.33 -13.21
CA GLY A 97 -5.24 4.39 -12.23
C GLY A 97 -3.92 5.13 -12.42
N GLY A 98 -3.75 6.21 -11.67
CA GLY A 98 -2.60 7.12 -11.80
C GLY A 98 -2.71 8.07 -13.00
N VAL A 99 -1.56 8.58 -13.45
CA VAL A 99 -1.46 9.57 -14.54
C VAL A 99 -0.71 8.94 -15.73
N PRO A 100 -1.15 9.16 -16.99
CA PRO A 100 -0.44 8.68 -18.16
C PRO A 100 1.01 9.16 -18.21
N SER A 101 1.92 8.30 -18.67
CA SER A 101 3.36 8.59 -18.81
C SER A 101 4.03 9.12 -17.53
N LYS A 102 3.54 8.70 -16.36
CA LYS A 102 4.07 9.11 -15.05
C LYS A 102 4.47 7.89 -14.23
N LEU A 103 5.68 7.93 -13.69
CA LEU A 103 6.23 6.89 -12.81
C LEU A 103 6.27 7.39 -11.36
N CYS A 104 6.12 6.48 -10.40
CA CYS A 104 6.36 6.79 -8.99
C CYS A 104 7.84 6.65 -8.64
N LYS A 105 8.26 7.35 -7.58
CA LYS A 105 9.58 7.12 -6.99
C LYS A 105 9.68 5.68 -6.52
N THR A 106 10.82 5.06 -6.77
CA THR A 106 11.10 3.67 -6.35
C THR A 106 11.91 3.67 -5.07
N SER A 107 11.81 2.59 -4.29
CA SER A 107 12.57 2.40 -3.05
C SER A 107 13.66 1.35 -3.24
N ASN A 108 14.63 1.64 -4.13
CA ASN A 108 15.78 0.78 -4.31
C ASN A 108 16.79 1.01 -3.17
N ALA A 109 17.04 -0.02 -2.36
CA ALA A 109 18.00 0.04 -1.25
C ALA A 109 19.45 0.32 -1.71
N ASN A 110 19.77 0.08 -2.97
CA ASN A 110 21.11 0.26 -3.55
C ASN A 110 21.23 1.48 -4.48
N ALA A 111 20.24 2.37 -4.51
CA ALA A 111 20.36 3.60 -5.27
C ALA A 111 21.27 4.58 -4.51
N THR A 112 22.53 4.67 -4.93
CA THR A 112 23.50 5.70 -4.50
C THR A 112 23.28 7.01 -5.24
#